data_AF-A0A7X8VQY4-F1
#
_entry.id   AF-A0A7X8VQY4-F1
#
_cell.length_a   1.000
_cell.length_b   1.000
_cell.length_c   1.000
_cell.angle_alpha   90.00
_cell.angle_beta   90.00
_cell.angle_gamma   90.00
#
_symmetry.space_group_name_H-M   'P 1'
#
loop_
_entity.id
_entity.type
_entity.pdbx_description
1 polymer ?
#
loop_
_entity_poly.entity_id
_entity_poly.type
_entity_poly.pdbx_seq_one_letter_code
_entity_poly.pdbx_strand_id
1 'polypeptide(L)'
;MEHFSGIFIMASNFAQNLDIAALRRFTYKLQFDYLDVAGKLHFFKLFFKHFKLPALSVAEKKQLEGIADLSPGDFRNVRQQTYYLGATQLSKQTLIKALQEEVANRQKYNLNSEFNTQSRIGFAAR
;
A
#
# COMPACT_ATOMS: atom_id res chain seq x y z
N MET A 1 -21.01 -2.88 22.26
CA MET A 1 -19.80 -3.19 23.06
C MET A 1 -20.16 -3.71 24.44
N GLU A 2 -21.05 -3.04 25.16
CA GLU A 2 -21.31 -3.30 26.58
C GLU A 2 -21.88 -4.69 26.91
N HIS A 3 -22.51 -5.36 25.95
CA HIS A 3 -23.06 -6.72 26.10
C HIS A 3 -22.25 -7.81 25.38
N PHE A 4 -21.08 -7.47 24.81
CA PHE A 4 -20.26 -8.46 24.12
C PHE A 4 -19.30 -9.14 25.09
N SER A 5 -19.48 -10.43 25.30
CA SER A 5 -18.75 -11.22 26.32
C SER A 5 -17.34 -11.67 25.88
N GLY A 6 -16.73 -11.02 24.88
CA GLY A 6 -15.44 -11.43 24.30
C GLY A 6 -14.49 -10.25 24.00
N ILE A 7 -13.41 -10.53 23.29
CA ILE A 7 -12.45 -9.49 22.87
C ILE A 7 -13.05 -8.71 21.69
N PHE A 8 -13.37 -7.44 21.93
CA PHE A 8 -13.91 -6.55 20.90
C PHE A 8 -12.77 -5.85 20.13
N ILE A 9 -12.69 -6.08 18.83
CA ILE A 9 -11.69 -5.47 17.94
C ILE A 9 -12.40 -4.62 16.89
N MET A 10 -11.94 -3.39 16.71
CA MET A 10 -12.39 -2.49 15.65
C MET A 10 -11.18 -1.92 14.90
N ALA A 11 -11.31 -1.76 13.59
CA ALA A 11 -10.34 -1.04 12.75
C ALA A 11 -11.08 0.07 11.99
N SER A 12 -10.44 1.24 11.86
CA SER A 12 -10.98 2.35 11.08
C SER A 12 -9.83 3.14 10.46
N ASN A 13 -10.00 3.53 9.20
CA ASN A 13 -9.12 4.48 8.52
C ASN A 13 -9.53 5.95 8.79
N PHE A 14 -10.70 6.17 9.41
CA PHE A 14 -11.27 7.50 9.70
C PHE A 14 -11.38 7.72 11.21
N ALA A 15 -10.26 7.51 11.92
CA ALA A 15 -10.25 7.58 13.37
C ALA A 15 -10.63 8.97 13.91
N GLN A 16 -10.34 10.03 13.15
CA GLN A 16 -10.68 11.42 13.47
C GLN A 16 -12.19 11.68 13.52
N ASN A 17 -12.99 10.86 12.82
CA ASN A 17 -14.44 11.01 12.71
C ASN A 17 -15.19 10.13 13.73
N LEU A 18 -14.47 9.40 14.60
CA LEU A 18 -15.09 8.59 15.63
C LEU A 18 -15.56 9.44 16.80
N ASP A 19 -16.75 9.11 17.30
CA ASP A 19 -17.29 9.74 18.50
C ASP A 19 -16.38 9.52 19.73
N ILE A 20 -16.15 10.59 20.49
CA ILE A 20 -15.25 10.60 21.64
C ILE A 20 -15.77 9.70 22.77
N ALA A 21 -17.09 9.53 22.92
CA ALA A 21 -17.66 8.60 23.91
C ALA A 21 -17.40 7.14 23.53
N ALA A 22 -17.40 6.80 22.24
CA ALA A 22 -16.98 5.47 21.79
C ALA A 22 -15.47 5.25 22.02
N LEU A 23 -14.63 6.24 21.71
CA LEU A 23 -13.17 6.16 21.89
C LEU A 23 -12.72 5.95 23.35
N ARG A 24 -13.51 6.41 24.32
CA ARG A 24 -13.26 6.17 25.76
C ARG A 24 -13.45 4.71 26.18
N ARG A 25 -14.22 3.92 25.42
CA ARG A 25 -14.50 2.50 25.72
C ARG A 25 -13.42 1.54 25.20
N PHE A 26 -12.47 2.03 24.41
CA PHE A 26 -11.33 1.23 23.96
C PHE A 26 -10.13 1.42 24.88
N THR A 27 -9.74 0.34 25.56
CA THR A 27 -8.55 0.30 26.42
C THR A 27 -7.26 0.50 25.63
N TYR A 28 -7.15 -0.18 24.47
CA TYR A 28 -5.98 -0.11 23.60
C TYR A 28 -6.32 0.59 22.29
N LYS A 29 -5.43 1.48 21.87
CA LYS A 29 -5.53 2.24 20.62
C LYS A 29 -4.21 2.08 19.90
N LEU A 30 -4.25 1.48 18.71
CA LEU A 30 -3.07 1.21 17.89
C LEU A 30 -3.22 2.00 16.59
N GLN A 31 -2.22 2.81 16.28
CA GLN A 31 -2.09 3.47 14.98
C GLN A 31 -1.09 2.70 14.13
N PHE A 32 -1.45 2.46 12.87
CA PHE A 32 -0.56 1.87 11.88
C PHE A 32 -0.15 2.96 10.90
N ASP A 33 1.10 3.41 11.01
CA ASP A 33 1.69 4.35 10.07
C ASP A 33 2.29 3.64 8.84
N TYR A 34 2.77 4.43 7.89
CA TYR A 34 3.54 3.95 6.75
C TYR A 34 4.83 3.23 7.18
N LEU A 35 5.37 2.44 6.27
CA LEU A 35 6.57 1.63 6.52
C LEU A 35 7.80 2.52 6.69
N ASP A 36 8.59 2.21 7.71
CA ASP A 36 9.95 2.68 7.88
C ASP A 36 10.90 2.01 6.87
N VAL A 37 12.15 2.45 6.82
CA VAL A 37 13.16 1.92 5.88
C VAL A 37 13.31 0.39 6.00
N ALA A 38 13.39 -0.11 7.23
CA ALA A 38 13.54 -1.54 7.48
C ALA A 38 12.29 -2.32 7.01
N GLY A 39 11.10 -1.79 7.29
CA GLY A 39 9.82 -2.30 6.82
C GLY A 39 9.75 -2.36 5.30
N LYS A 40 10.11 -1.30 4.57
CA LYS A 40 10.09 -1.29 3.10
C LYS A 40 10.95 -2.41 2.52
N LEU A 41 12.17 -2.58 3.02
CA LEU A 41 13.08 -3.65 2.59
C LEU A 41 12.53 -5.05 2.93
N HIS A 42 11.97 -5.20 4.13
CA HIS A 42 11.35 -6.45 4.57
C HIS A 42 10.16 -6.84 3.68
N PHE A 43 9.25 -5.90 3.45
CA PHE A 43 8.05 -6.11 2.65
C PHE A 43 8.38 -6.38 1.18
N PHE A 44 9.38 -5.71 0.61
CA PHE A 44 9.86 -6.02 -0.74
C PHE A 44 10.29 -7.49 -0.86
N LYS A 45 11.12 -7.97 0.08
CA LYS A 45 11.54 -9.37 0.11
C LYS A 45 10.34 -10.31 0.31
N LEU A 46 9.44 -9.99 1.23
CA LEU A 46 8.30 -10.83 1.59
C LEU A 46 7.32 -11.01 0.42
N PHE A 47 6.94 -9.92 -0.25
CA PHE A 47 5.93 -9.93 -1.31
C PHE A 47 6.46 -10.50 -2.62
N PHE A 48 7.74 -10.28 -2.92
CA PHE A 48 8.34 -10.65 -4.21
C PHE A 48 9.25 -11.89 -4.16
N LYS A 49 9.36 -12.57 -3.01
CA LYS A 49 10.17 -13.80 -2.86
C LYS A 49 9.91 -14.87 -3.92
N HIS A 50 8.65 -15.01 -4.36
CA HIS A 50 8.24 -16.04 -5.31
C HIS A 50 8.83 -15.84 -6.71
N PHE A 51 9.22 -14.61 -7.04
CA PHE A 51 9.86 -14.28 -8.31
C PHE A 51 11.36 -14.62 -8.34
N LYS A 52 11.94 -15.13 -7.24
CA LYS A 52 13.34 -15.55 -7.13
C LYS A 52 14.34 -14.49 -7.63
N LEU A 53 14.01 -13.22 -7.41
CA LEU A 53 14.86 -12.10 -7.81
C LEU A 53 16.15 -12.08 -6.97
N PRO A 54 17.28 -11.63 -7.55
CA PRO A 54 18.51 -11.44 -6.79
C PRO A 54 18.31 -10.37 -5.69
N ALA A 55 19.26 -10.29 -4.75
CA ALA A 55 19.22 -9.24 -3.74
C ALA A 55 19.20 -7.83 -4.38
N LEU A 56 18.54 -6.88 -3.71
CA LEU A 56 18.58 -5.47 -4.10
C LEU A 56 20.01 -4.94 -4.00
N SER A 57 20.46 -4.23 -5.04
CA SER A 57 21.71 -3.48 -5.03
C SER A 57 21.59 -2.26 -4.10
N VAL A 58 22.72 -1.64 -3.75
CA VAL A 58 22.74 -0.43 -2.90
C VAL A 58 21.89 0.69 -3.52
N ALA A 59 21.96 0.86 -4.85
CA ALA A 59 21.17 1.86 -5.56
C ALA A 59 19.67 1.56 -5.49
N GLU A 60 19.26 0.30 -5.69
CA GLU A 60 17.84 -0.10 -5.64
C GLU A 60 17.27 0.01 -4.23
N LYS A 61 18.05 -0.31 -3.19
CA LYS A 61 17.65 -0.08 -1.80
C LYS A 61 17.39 1.40 -1.54
N LYS A 62 18.32 2.27 -1.95
CA LYS A 62 18.17 3.71 -1.80
C LYS A 62 16.95 4.26 -2.53
N GLN A 63 16.64 3.72 -3.71
CA GLN A 63 15.42 4.08 -4.45
C GLN A 63 14.15 3.68 -3.70
N LEU A 64 14.11 2.46 -3.16
CA LEU A 64 12.97 1.96 -2.38
C LEU A 64 12.79 2.75 -1.08
N GLU A 65 13.89 3.10 -0.40
CA GLU A 65 13.90 3.91 0.81
C GLU A 65 13.29 5.29 0.57
N GLY A 66 13.61 5.90 -0.58
CA GLY A 66 13.12 7.21 -0.99
C GLY A 66 11.63 7.29 -1.37
N ILE A 67 10.92 6.16 -1.48
CA ILE A 67 9.47 6.19 -1.75
C ILE A 67 8.72 6.59 -0.48
N ALA A 68 8.19 7.81 -0.43
CA ALA A 68 7.41 8.29 0.70
C ALA A 68 6.08 7.52 0.84
N ASP A 69 5.51 7.50 2.06
CA ASP A 69 4.17 6.97 2.35
C ASP A 69 3.90 5.54 1.83
N LEU A 70 4.92 4.68 1.82
CA LEU A 70 4.76 3.33 1.31
C LEU A 70 4.07 2.44 2.36
N SER A 71 2.96 1.82 1.98
CA SER A 71 2.18 0.93 2.84
C SER A 71 2.31 -0.53 2.41
N PRO A 72 2.04 -1.50 3.30
CA PRO A 72 1.91 -2.91 2.91
C PRO A 72 0.89 -3.16 1.79
N GLY A 73 -0.14 -2.32 1.70
CA GLY A 73 -1.18 -2.42 0.67
C GLY A 73 -0.64 -2.20 -0.74
N ASP A 74 0.32 -1.29 -0.90
CA ASP A 74 0.91 -0.97 -2.21
C ASP A 74 1.71 -2.16 -2.76
N PHE A 75 2.47 -2.84 -1.89
CA PHE A 75 3.15 -4.09 -2.25
C PHE A 75 2.18 -5.18 -2.69
N ARG A 76 1.02 -5.28 -2.02
CA ARG A 76 -0.02 -6.23 -2.41
C ARG A 76 -0.58 -5.89 -3.78
N ASN A 77 -0.87 -4.62 -4.05
CA ASN A 77 -1.42 -4.16 -5.33
C ASN A 77 -0.45 -4.43 -6.48
N VAL A 78 0.82 -4.03 -6.35
CA VAL A 78 1.85 -4.32 -7.36
C VAL A 78 2.01 -5.82 -7.58
N ARG A 79 2.02 -6.63 -6.51
CA ARG A 79 2.06 -8.10 -6.66
C ARG A 79 0.85 -8.65 -7.42
N GLN A 80 -0.34 -8.11 -7.18
CA GLN A 80 -1.54 -8.53 -7.91
C GLN A 80 -1.50 -8.11 -9.38
N GLN A 81 -1.10 -6.87 -9.68
CA GLN A 81 -0.94 -6.37 -11.04
C GLN A 81 0.03 -7.25 -11.84
N THR A 82 1.19 -7.56 -11.26
CA THR A 82 2.20 -8.42 -11.90
C THR A 82 1.71 -9.85 -12.14
N TYR A 83 0.90 -10.41 -11.23
CA TYR A 83 0.26 -11.71 -11.42
C TYR A 83 -0.72 -11.70 -12.59
N TYR A 84 -1.62 -10.71 -12.67
CA TYR A 84 -2.64 -10.65 -13.72
C TYR A 84 -2.10 -10.28 -15.10
N LEU A 85 -1.04 -9.46 -15.16
CA LEU A 85 -0.41 -9.06 -16.43
C LEU A 85 0.48 -10.15 -17.04
N GLY A 86 0.62 -11.31 -16.36
CA GLY A 86 1.39 -12.45 -16.88
C GLY A 86 2.85 -12.09 -17.17
N ALA A 87 3.42 -11.17 -16.38
CA ALA A 87 4.74 -10.61 -16.64
C ALA A 87 5.80 -11.72 -16.61
N THR A 88 6.23 -12.15 -17.79
CA THR A 88 7.22 -13.23 -17.99
C THR A 88 8.63 -12.83 -17.58
N GLN A 89 8.93 -11.53 -17.51
CA GLN A 89 10.19 -10.99 -17.00
C GLN A 89 9.93 -9.80 -16.07
N LEU A 90 9.89 -10.08 -14.77
CA LEU A 90 9.90 -9.06 -13.74
C LEU A 90 11.34 -8.76 -13.35
N SER A 91 11.69 -7.48 -13.38
CA SER A 91 12.96 -7.00 -12.85
C SER A 91 12.73 -6.25 -11.53
N LYS A 92 13.76 -6.19 -10.69
CA LYS A 92 13.75 -5.41 -9.44
C LYS A 92 13.39 -3.94 -9.69
N GLN A 93 13.97 -3.36 -10.74
CA GLN A 93 13.70 -1.97 -11.14
C GLN A 93 12.26 -1.78 -11.58
N THR A 94 11.69 -2.71 -12.34
CA THR A 94 10.27 -2.67 -12.75
C THR A 94 9.35 -2.68 -11.53
N LEU A 95 9.65 -3.50 -10.52
CA LEU A 95 8.86 -3.55 -9.29
C LEU A 95 8.97 -2.27 -8.45
N ILE A 96 10.18 -1.73 -8.29
CA ILE A 96 10.40 -0.47 -7.57
C ILE A 96 9.66 0.67 -8.27
N LYS A 97 9.72 0.73 -9.61
CA LYS A 97 8.99 1.71 -10.40
C LYS A 97 7.47 1.56 -10.25
N ALA A 98 6.96 0.33 -10.30
CA ALA A 98 5.54 0.07 -10.09
C ALA A 98 5.07 0.51 -8.69
N LEU A 99 5.90 0.33 -7.65
CA LEU A 99 5.60 0.83 -6.29
C LEU A 99 5.56 2.36 -6.25
N GLN A 100 6.47 3.04 -6.94
CA GLN A 100 6.46 4.50 -7.05
C GLN A 100 5.19 5.01 -7.76
N GLU A 101 4.82 4.35 -8.86
CA GLU A 101 3.61 4.67 -9.62
C GLU A 101 2.34 4.44 -8.79
N GLU A 102 2.26 3.33 -8.06
CA GLU A 102 1.12 3.01 -7.19
C GLU A 102 0.92 4.08 -6.09
N VAL A 103 1.99 4.48 -5.41
CA VAL A 103 1.95 5.54 -4.39
C VAL A 103 1.53 6.87 -5.01
N ALA A 104 2.11 7.25 -6.16
CA ALA A 104 1.78 8.49 -6.84
C ALA A 104 0.31 8.51 -7.30
N ASN A 105 -0.22 7.39 -7.79
CA ASN A 105 -1.62 7.26 -8.18
C ASN A 105 -2.54 7.38 -6.97
N ARG A 106 -2.20 6.76 -5.84
CA ARG A 106 -2.96 6.91 -4.60
C ARG A 106 -3.01 8.36 -4.12
N GLN A 107 -1.89 9.09 -4.19
CA GLN A 107 -1.86 10.52 -3.86
C GLN A 107 -2.77 11.33 -4.79
N LYS A 108 -2.79 11.02 -6.09
CA LYS A 108 -3.73 11.63 -7.05
C LYS A 108 -5.18 11.29 -6.72
N TYR A 109 -5.51 10.06 -6.31
CA TYR A 109 -6.86 9.70 -5.90
C TYR A 109 -7.31 10.40 -4.61
N ASN A 110 -6.39 10.62 -3.67
CA ASN A 110 -6.66 11.41 -2.47
C ASN A 110 -6.87 12.90 -2.77
N LEU A 111 -6.23 13.44 -3.83
CA LEU A 111 -6.44 14.82 -4.31
C LEU A 111 -7.68 14.95 -5.21
N ASN A 112 -8.02 13.90 -5.97
CA ASN A 112 -9.11 13.84 -6.95
C ASN A 112 -10.37 13.14 -6.38
N SER A 113 -10.51 13.02 -5.06
CA SER A 113 -11.78 12.60 -4.45
C SER A 113 -12.93 13.59 -4.73
N GLU A 114 -12.62 14.74 -5.35
CA GLU A 114 -13.52 15.50 -6.21
C GLU A 114 -13.12 15.31 -7.69
N PHE A 115 -13.76 14.34 -8.36
CA PHE A 115 -13.76 14.05 -9.81
C PHE A 115 -12.56 13.30 -10.47
N ASN A 116 -12.92 12.09 -10.93
CA ASN A 116 -12.57 11.43 -12.20
C ASN A 116 -11.08 11.35 -12.64
N THR A 117 -10.42 10.23 -12.35
CA THR A 117 -9.29 9.75 -13.17
C THR A 117 -9.34 8.23 -13.32
N GLN A 118 -10.28 7.78 -14.15
CA GLN A 118 -10.20 6.47 -14.78
C GLN A 118 -9.02 6.44 -15.76
N SER A 119 -8.22 5.38 -15.78
CA SER A 119 -7.47 5.00 -16.98
C SER A 119 -8.51 4.76 -18.07
N ARG A 120 -8.65 5.70 -19.00
CA ARG A 120 -9.67 5.62 -20.05
C ARG A 120 -9.28 4.50 -21.02
N ILE A 121 -9.78 3.30 -20.77
CA ILE A 121 -9.70 2.19 -21.72
C ILE A 121 -10.92 2.31 -22.64
N GLY A 122 -10.67 2.73 -23.89
CA GLY A 122 -11.68 2.86 -24.94
C GLY A 122 -11.02 3.30 -26.23
N PHE A 123 -11.63 2.97 -27.37
CA PHE A 123 -11.21 3.50 -28.66
C PHE A 123 -11.48 5.01 -28.64
N ALA A 124 -10.43 5.82 -28.82
CA ALA A 124 -10.61 7.25 -29.01
C ALA A 124 -11.56 7.45 -30.21
N ALA A 125 -12.68 8.14 -29.98
CA ALA A 125 -13.55 8.55 -31.07
C ALA A 125 -12.71 9.41 -32.03
N ARG A 126 -12.77 9.05 -33.32
CA ARG A 126 -12.18 9.80 -34.43
C ARG A 126 -12.69 11.23 -34.48
#